data_AF-A0A0F9T1S5-F1
#
_entry.id   AF-A0A0F9T1S5-F1
#
_cell.length_a   1.000
_cell.length_b   1.000
_cell.length_c   1.000
_cell.angle_alpha   90.00
_cell.angle_beta   90.00
_cell.angle_gamma   90.00
#
_symmetry.space_group_name_H-M   'P 1'
#
loop_
_entity.id
_entity.type
_entity.pdbx_description
1 polymer ?
#
loop_
_entity_poly.entity_id
_entity_poly.type
_entity_poly.pdbx_seq_one_letter_code
_entity_poly.pdbx_strand_id
1 'polypeptide(L)'
;MPLYKFACGCGRKQEVTWPMSRSKELLACGCGEKMYRVYSFHNKGMSYKRPIHSDSLAISPSQRTEHEQRFPDIKLDSANRPIFDNVQTHQKYLDDCNIVKDRQKLKPEGVRIT
;
A
#
# COMPACT_ATOMS: atom_id res chain seq x y z
N MET A 1 -1.31 19.31 12.96
CA MET A 1 0.16 19.44 12.73
C MET A 1 0.56 18.55 11.56
N PRO A 2 1.30 19.07 10.56
CA PRO A 2 1.77 18.26 9.44
C PRO A 2 2.74 17.14 9.88
N LEU A 3 2.68 16.02 9.16
CA LEU A 3 3.58 14.88 9.33
C LEU A 3 4.78 15.04 8.38
N TYR A 4 5.99 14.99 8.94
CA TYR A 4 7.25 15.08 8.22
C TYR A 4 7.94 13.73 8.26
N LYS A 5 8.55 13.35 7.14
CA LYS A 5 9.22 12.06 6.99
C LYS A 5 10.69 12.29 6.66
N PHE A 6 11.56 11.63 7.40
CA PHE A 6 13.00 11.77 7.31
C PHE A 6 13.67 10.41 7.07
N ALA A 7 14.74 10.39 6.29
CA ALA A 7 15.60 9.23 6.10
C ALA A 7 17.07 9.60 6.31
N CYS A 8 17.85 8.64 6.77
CA CYS A 8 19.28 8.76 6.95
C CYS A 8 20.03 7.81 6.00
N GLY A 9 21.27 8.12 5.63
CA GLY A 9 22.13 7.26 4.82
C GLY A 9 22.34 5.87 5.45
N CYS A 10 22.28 5.76 6.77
CA CYS A 10 22.32 4.48 7.49
C CYS A 10 21.07 3.59 7.33
N GLY A 11 20.05 4.03 6.58
CA GLY A 11 18.82 3.28 6.33
C GLY A 11 17.70 3.48 7.36
N ARG A 12 17.94 4.23 8.45
CA ARG A 12 16.90 4.61 9.40
C ARG A 12 15.90 5.59 8.77
N LYS A 13 14.62 5.33 9.02
CA LYS A 13 13.49 6.14 8.56
C LYS A 13 12.66 6.53 9.79
N GLN A 14 12.27 7.80 9.88
CA GLN A 14 11.50 8.31 11.01
C GLN A 14 10.41 9.27 10.53
N GLU A 15 9.23 9.14 11.13
CA GLU A 15 8.10 10.03 10.92
C GLU A 15 7.90 10.88 12.17
N VAL A 16 7.80 12.20 12.00
CA VAL A 16 7.68 13.16 13.11
C VAL A 16 6.60 14.17 12.77
N THR A 17 5.68 14.41 13.70
CA THR A 17 4.70 15.49 13.62
C THR A 17 5.31 16.80 14.12
N TRP A 18 5.39 17.82 13.26
CA TRP A 18 5.96 19.13 13.59
C TRP A 18 5.03 20.29 13.19
N PRO A 19 5.18 21.45 13.83
CA PRO A 19 4.56 22.68 13.34
C PRO A 19 5.24 23.15 12.04
N MET A 20 4.51 23.85 11.18
CA MET A 20 5.02 24.31 9.87
C MET A 20 6.25 25.24 9.99
N SER A 21 6.39 25.95 11.11
CA SER A 21 7.54 26.80 11.41
C SER A 21 8.86 26.03 11.37
N ARG A 22 8.87 24.75 11.73
CA ARG A 22 10.06 23.89 11.77
C ARG A 22 10.24 23.06 10.49
N SER A 23 9.55 23.40 9.41
CA SER A 23 9.54 22.62 8.17
C SER A 23 10.88 22.54 7.44
N LYS A 24 11.79 23.50 7.69
CA LYS A 24 13.13 23.56 7.08
C LYS A 24 14.21 22.87 7.93
N GLU A 25 13.89 22.50 9.16
CA GLU A 25 14.85 21.85 10.06
C GLU A 25 15.08 20.38 9.66
N LEU A 26 16.32 19.90 9.84
CA LEU A 26 16.70 18.51 9.60
C LEU A 26 16.85 17.79 10.94
N LEU A 27 16.30 16.58 11.03
CA LEU A 27 16.39 15.74 12.21
C LEU A 27 17.80 15.13 12.31
N ALA A 28 18.39 15.06 13.51
CA ALA A 28 19.64 14.33 13.71
C ALA A 28 19.34 12.84 13.91
N CYS A 29 20.05 11.98 13.18
CA CYS A 29 19.99 10.54 13.39
C CYS A 29 20.89 10.14 14.57
N GLY A 30 20.59 9.04 15.26
CA GLY A 30 21.46 8.46 16.30
C GLY A 30 22.83 7.98 15.79
N CYS A 31 23.09 8.00 14.47
CA CYS A 31 24.43 7.79 13.90
C CYS A 31 25.27 9.07 13.80
N GLY A 32 24.73 10.23 14.21
CA GLY A 32 25.40 11.52 14.17
C GLY A 32 25.17 12.33 12.89
N GLU A 33 24.64 11.72 11.83
CA GLU A 33 24.34 12.42 10.57
C GLU A 33 22.97 13.11 10.57
N LYS A 34 22.86 14.19 9.79
CA LYS A 34 21.57 14.87 9.56
C LYS A 34 20.73 14.05 8.59
N MET A 35 19.50 13.74 9.00
CA MET A 35 18.51 13.08 8.16
C MET A 35 17.98 14.06 7.13
N TYR A 36 17.82 13.61 5.89
CA TYR A 36 17.21 14.40 4.82
C TYR A 36 15.71 14.13 4.74
N ARG A 37 14.97 15.14 4.28
CA ARG A 37 13.52 15.07 4.17
C ARG A 37 13.11 14.28 2.94
N VAL A 38 12.23 13.30 3.11
CA VAL A 38 11.72 12.45 2.04
C VAL A 38 10.29 12.86 1.74
N TYR A 39 10.09 13.51 0.60
CA TYR A 39 8.78 13.96 0.13
C TYR A 39 7.94 12.81 -0.47
N SER A 40 8.62 11.79 -0.99
CA SER A 40 8.04 10.67 -1.72
C SER A 40 8.11 9.37 -0.91
N PHE A 41 7.49 9.35 0.27
CA PHE A 41 6.96 8.11 0.85
C PHE A 41 5.65 7.76 0.15
N HIS A 42 5.67 7.66 -1.17
CA HIS A 42 4.66 6.84 -1.79
C HIS A 42 4.99 5.40 -1.41
N ASN A 43 3.98 4.59 -1.16
CA ASN A 43 4.06 3.15 -0.95
C ASN A 43 4.59 2.43 -2.22
N LYS A 44 5.69 2.90 -2.79
CA LYS A 44 6.40 2.28 -3.90
C LYS A 44 7.03 1.02 -3.32
N GLY A 45 6.41 -0.11 -3.65
CA GLY A 45 6.84 -1.42 -3.18
C GLY A 45 6.25 -1.88 -1.84
N MET A 46 5.08 -1.38 -1.41
CA MET A 46 4.32 -2.13 -0.40
C MET A 46 3.88 -3.46 -1.02
N SER A 47 4.67 -4.50 -0.75
CA SER A 47 4.23 -5.88 -0.91
C SER A 47 3.26 -6.20 0.22
N TYR A 48 2.26 -7.00 -0.09
CA TYR A 48 1.46 -7.57 0.98
C TYR A 48 2.33 -8.55 1.77
N LYS A 49 2.26 -8.52 3.11
CA LYS A 49 2.98 -9.50 3.95
C LYS A 49 2.60 -10.95 3.62
N ARG A 50 1.40 -11.14 3.07
CA ARG A 50 0.88 -12.39 2.54
C ARG A 50 0.16 -12.07 1.23
N PRO A 51 0.22 -12.93 0.20
CA PRO A 51 -0.55 -12.74 -1.01
C PRO A 51 -2.02 -12.56 -0.66
N ILE A 52 -2.67 -11.56 -1.27
CA ILE A 52 -4.11 -11.36 -1.09
C ILE A 52 -4.85 -12.15 -2.15
N HIS A 53 -5.77 -12.98 -1.68
CA HIS A 53 -6.80 -13.61 -2.48
C HIS A 53 -8.09 -12.78 -2.31
N SER A 54 -8.68 -12.34 -3.42
CA SER A 54 -9.96 -11.63 -3.39
C SER A 54 -11.06 -12.55 -3.90
N ASP A 55 -11.94 -13.01 -3.00
CA ASP A 55 -13.08 -13.85 -3.37
C ASP A 55 -14.07 -13.10 -4.28
N SER A 56 -14.19 -11.77 -4.13
CA SER A 56 -15.03 -10.94 -4.99
C SER A 56 -14.51 -10.80 -6.42
N LEU A 57 -13.26 -11.17 -6.68
CA LEU A 57 -12.64 -11.19 -8.01
C LEU A 57 -12.49 -12.62 -8.55
N ALA A 58 -13.15 -13.60 -7.93
CA ALA A 58 -13.13 -14.97 -8.42
C ALA A 58 -13.76 -15.06 -9.82
N ILE A 59 -13.07 -15.76 -10.72
CA ILE A 59 -13.47 -15.90 -12.11
C ILE A 59 -14.10 -17.26 -12.32
N SER A 60 -15.06 -17.35 -13.24
CA SER A 60 -15.63 -18.65 -13.62
C SER A 60 -14.54 -19.55 -14.22
N PRO A 61 -14.55 -20.87 -13.96
CA PRO A 61 -13.53 -21.78 -14.51
C PRO A 61 -13.41 -21.72 -16.04
N SER A 62 -14.51 -21.44 -16.75
CA SER A 62 -14.54 -21.32 -18.21
C SER A 62 -13.80 -20.09 -18.74
N GLN A 63 -13.72 -19.02 -17.95
CA GLN A 63 -13.04 -17.77 -18.32
C GLN A 63 -11.56 -17.74 -17.91
N ARG A 64 -11.07 -18.83 -17.29
CA ARG A 64 -9.69 -18.93 -16.79
C ARG A 64 -8.67 -18.71 -17.91
N THR A 65 -8.84 -19.38 -19.04
CA THR A 65 -7.91 -19.31 -20.17
C THR A 65 -7.82 -17.89 -20.76
N GLU A 66 -8.95 -17.20 -20.87
CA GLU A 66 -8.99 -15.82 -21.38
C GLU A 66 -8.30 -14.85 -20.42
N HIS A 67 -8.49 -15.05 -19.10
CA HIS A 67 -7.84 -14.24 -18.09
C HIS A 67 -6.32 -14.43 -18.08
N GLU A 68 -5.84 -15.67 -18.12
CA GLU A 68 -4.41 -15.99 -18.15
C GLU A 68 -3.72 -15.43 -19.42
N GLN A 69 -4.44 -15.36 -20.55
CA GLN A 69 -3.94 -14.70 -21.77
C GLN A 69 -3.88 -13.18 -21.64
N ARG A 70 -4.89 -12.56 -21.02
CA ARG A 70 -4.97 -11.10 -20.88
C ARG A 70 -4.04 -10.56 -19.79
N PHE A 71 -3.82 -11.33 -18.73
CA PHE A 71 -3.04 -10.95 -17.57
C PHE A 71 -2.02 -12.03 -17.18
N PRO A 72 -0.95 -12.22 -17.98
CA PRO A 72 0.03 -13.29 -17.74
C PRO A 72 0.78 -13.13 -16.42
N ASP A 73 0.86 -11.91 -15.88
CA ASP A 73 1.56 -11.61 -14.63
C ASP A 73 0.75 -11.99 -13.36
N ILE A 74 -0.56 -12.24 -13.50
CA ILE A 74 -1.46 -12.47 -12.37
C ILE A 74 -1.83 -13.95 -12.31
N LYS A 75 -1.34 -14.63 -11.27
CA LYS A 75 -1.63 -16.05 -11.05
C LYS A 75 -3.03 -16.24 -10.47
N LEU A 76 -3.69 -17.33 -10.87
CA LEU A 76 -4.97 -17.76 -10.32
C LEU A 76 -4.78 -18.96 -9.38
N ASP A 77 -5.42 -18.90 -8.22
CA ASP A 77 -5.47 -20.00 -7.25
C ASP A 77 -6.31 -21.19 -7.76
N SER A 78 -6.34 -22.30 -7.02
CA SER A 78 -7.16 -23.49 -7.32
C SER A 78 -8.66 -23.19 -7.38
N ALA A 79 -9.11 -22.15 -6.65
CA ALA A 79 -10.47 -21.62 -6.68
C ALA A 79 -10.69 -20.52 -7.75
N ASN A 80 -9.79 -20.35 -8.73
CA ASN A 80 -9.82 -19.31 -9.76
C ASN A 80 -9.85 -17.87 -9.23
N ARG A 81 -9.15 -17.63 -8.12
CA ARG A 81 -9.02 -16.30 -7.51
C ARG A 81 -7.68 -15.67 -7.90
N PRO A 82 -7.65 -14.41 -8.37
CA PRO A 82 -6.41 -13.72 -8.67
C PRO A 82 -5.60 -13.48 -7.40
N ILE A 83 -4.30 -13.75 -7.49
CA ILE A 83 -3.32 -13.63 -6.41
C ILE A 83 -2.51 -12.34 -6.63
N PHE A 84 -2.47 -11.48 -5.63
CA PHE A 84 -1.69 -10.24 -5.68
C PHE A 84 -0.61 -10.20 -4.61
N ASP A 85 0.64 -10.04 -5.04
CA ASP A 85 1.79 -9.93 -4.15
C ASP A 85 2.08 -8.49 -3.73
N ASN A 86 1.62 -7.51 -4.51
CA ASN A 86 1.86 -6.10 -4.25
C ASN A 86 0.63 -5.24 -4.55
N VAL A 87 0.57 -4.07 -3.91
CA VAL A 87 -0.56 -3.14 -4.04
C VAL A 87 -0.68 -2.56 -5.44
N GLN A 88 0.44 -2.43 -6.17
CA GLN A 88 0.48 -1.79 -7.49
C GLN A 88 -0.14 -2.67 -8.57
N THR A 89 0.18 -3.97 -8.59
CA THR A 89 -0.40 -4.94 -9.53
C THR A 89 -1.87 -5.14 -9.25
N HIS A 90 -2.28 -5.13 -7.98
CA HIS A 90 -3.68 -5.16 -7.60
C HIS A 90 -4.45 -3.94 -8.12
N GLN A 91 -3.94 -2.72 -7.89
CA GLN A 91 -4.62 -1.52 -8.37
C GLN A 91 -4.67 -1.46 -9.90
N LYS A 92 -3.56 -1.78 -10.57
CA LYS A 92 -3.51 -1.84 -12.04
C LYS A 92 -4.54 -2.81 -12.61
N TYR A 93 -4.68 -3.99 -12.01
CA TYR A 93 -5.69 -4.97 -12.40
C TYR A 93 -7.12 -4.43 -12.27
N LEU A 94 -7.43 -3.75 -11.15
CA LEU A 94 -8.74 -3.14 -10.94
C LEU A 94 -9.01 -2.05 -11.98
N ASP A 95 -8.02 -1.20 -12.28
CA ASP A 95 -8.13 -0.15 -13.28
C ASP A 95 -8.34 -0.72 -14.69
N ASP A 96 -7.58 -1.76 -15.07
CA ASP A 96 -7.68 -2.44 -16.38
C ASP A 96 -9.03 -3.17 -16.57
N CYS A 97 -9.61 -3.67 -15.48
CA CYS A 97 -10.92 -4.29 -15.45
C CYS A 97 -12.06 -3.27 -15.24
N ASN A 98 -11.76 -1.98 -15.08
CA ASN A 98 -12.71 -0.92 -14.77
C ASN A 98 -13.55 -1.22 -13.50
N ILE A 99 -12.92 -1.82 -12.49
CA ILE A 99 -13.54 -2.17 -11.20
C ILE A 99 -13.20 -1.07 -10.19
N VAL A 100 -14.22 -0.37 -9.72
CA VAL A 100 -14.06 0.64 -8.67
C VAL A 100 -14.29 0.02 -7.30
N LYS A 101 -13.34 0.19 -6.38
CA LYS A 101 -13.50 -0.24 -5.00
C LYS A 101 -14.35 0.77 -4.24
N ASP A 102 -15.53 0.36 -3.80
CA ASP A 102 -16.36 1.17 -2.93
C ASP A 102 -15.67 1.45 -1.60
N ARG A 103 -15.85 2.68 -1.09
CA ARG A 103 -15.36 3.07 0.23
C ARG A 103 -16.09 2.24 1.28
N GLN A 104 -15.35 1.44 2.03
CA GLN A 104 -15.90 0.75 3.20
C GLN A 104 -16.38 1.81 4.21
N LYS A 105 -17.63 1.71 4.65
CA LYS A 105 -18.16 2.56 5.72
C LYS A 105 -17.30 2.35 6.97
N LEU A 106 -16.65 3.41 7.44
CA LEU A 106 -15.93 3.38 8.71
C LEU A 106 -16.96 3.07 9.81
N LYS A 107 -16.78 1.95 10.52
CA LYS A 107 -17.61 1.68 11.69
C LYS A 107 -17.20 2.69 12.77
N PRO A 108 -18.15 3.40 13.41
CA PRO A 108 -17.81 4.25 14.54
C PRO A 108 -17.18 3.40 15.64
N GLU A 109 -16.06 3.84 16.19
CA GLU A 109 -15.48 3.21 17.38
C GLU A 109 -16.44 3.47 18.55
N GLY A 110 -17.04 2.39 19.07
CA GLY A 110 -17.83 2.48 20.30
C GLY A 110 -16.91 2.84 21.46
N VAL A 111 -17.08 4.03 22.02
CA VAL A 111 -16.40 4.41 23.26
C VAL A 111 -16.99 3.54 24.37
N ARG A 112 -16.19 2.64 24.94
CA ARG A 112 -16.52 2.01 26.23
C ARG A 112 -16.42 3.09 27.29
N ILE A 113 -17.56 3.53 27.81
CA ILE A 113 -17.64 4.32 29.03
C ILE A 113 -17.40 3.32 30.17
N THR A 114 -16.23 3.39 30.79
CA THR A 114 -15.90 2.69 32.05
C THR A 114 -16.03 3.66 33.21
#